data_AF-A0A965XVT2-F1
#
_entry.id   AF-A0A965XVT2-F1
#
_cell.length_a   1.000
_cell.length_b   1.000
_cell.length_c   1.000
_cell.angle_alpha   90.00
_cell.angle_beta   90.00
_cell.angle_gamma   90.00
#
_symmetry.space_group_name_H-M   'P 1'
#
loop_
_entity.id
_entity.type
_entity.pdbx_description
1 polymer ?
#
loop_
_entity_poly.entity_id
_entity_poly.type
_entity_poly.pdbx_seq_one_letter_code
_entity_poly.pdbx_strand_id
1 'polypeptide(L)' 'MKNTLGRKLRDYQLSRFGVASQPYYVLIDSNQNVLTEPVGESSVEEFMSFLNSGIEAFEKAQ' A
#
# COMPACT_ATOMS: atom_id res chain seq x y z
N MET A 1 -26.54 7.87 7.24
CA MET A 1 -25.51 7.54 8.26
C MET A 1 -24.64 6.39 7.73
N LYS A 2 -23.31 6.48 7.86
CA LYS A 2 -22.37 5.43 7.42
C LYS A 2 -22.33 4.32 8.48
N ASN A 3 -23.29 3.40 8.42
CA ASN A 3 -23.62 2.52 9.55
C ASN A 3 -22.80 1.23 9.65
N THR A 4 -21.93 0.95 8.69
CA THR A 4 -21.09 -0.26 8.71
C THR A 4 -19.62 0.10 8.73
N LEU A 5 -18.83 -0.72 9.44
CA LEU A 5 -17.38 -0.59 9.47
C LEU A 5 -16.79 -0.62 8.06
N GLY A 6 -17.27 -1.52 7.20
CA GLY A 6 -16.85 -1.60 5.80
C GLY A 6 -17.07 -0.31 5.01
N ARG A 7 -18.20 0.40 5.19
CA ARG A 7 -18.41 1.70 4.53
C ARG A 7 -17.48 2.78 5.04
N LYS A 8 -17.18 2.80 6.34
CA LYS A 8 -16.23 3.76 6.92
C LYS A 8 -14.80 3.52 6.41
N LEU A 9 -14.38 2.25 6.34
CA LEU A 9 -13.06 1.86 5.87
C LEU A 9 -12.90 2.10 4.35
N ARG A 10 -13.92 1.77 3.55
CA ARG A 10 -13.93 2.03 2.11
C ARG A 10 -13.80 3.53 1.82
N ASP A 11 -14.57 4.37 2.49
CA ASP A 11 -14.53 5.81 2.26
C ASP A 11 -13.18 6.42 2.72
N TYR A 12 -12.56 5.87 3.79
CA TYR A 12 -11.20 6.23 4.18
C TYR A 12 -10.19 5.91 3.07
N GLN A 13 -10.22 4.68 2.54
CA GLN A 13 -9.34 4.23 1.45
C GLN A 13 -9.49 5.12 0.20
N LEU A 14 -10.73 5.37 -0.24
CA LEU A 14 -11.04 6.28 -1.34
C LEU A 14 -10.51 7.70 -1.10
N SER A 15 -10.74 8.25 0.09
CA SER A 15 -10.36 9.64 0.40
C SER A 15 -8.85 9.87 0.50
N ARG A 16 -8.07 8.83 0.82
CA ARG A 16 -6.65 8.94 1.14
C ARG A 16 -5.73 8.48 0.03
N PHE A 17 -6.15 7.46 -0.72
CA PHE A 17 -5.33 6.83 -1.75
C PHE A 17 -5.93 6.95 -3.14
N GLY A 18 -7.13 7.53 -3.29
CA GLY A 18 -7.80 7.68 -4.60
C GLY A 18 -8.24 6.35 -5.22
N VAL A 19 -8.11 5.24 -4.49
CA VAL A 19 -8.35 3.89 -4.98
C VAL A 19 -9.48 3.26 -4.16
N ALA A 20 -10.55 2.88 -4.85
CA ALA A 20 -11.70 2.18 -4.27
C ALA A 20 -11.54 0.65 -4.26
N SER A 21 -10.54 0.13 -4.97
CA SER A 21 -10.31 -1.28 -5.21
C SER A 21 -9.23 -1.82 -4.27
N GLN A 22 -9.60 -2.79 -3.45
CA GLN A 22 -8.64 -3.68 -2.79
C GLN A 22 -8.28 -4.82 -3.75
N PRO A 23 -7.07 -5.38 -3.69
CA PRO A 23 -6.00 -5.08 -2.72
C PRO A 23 -5.17 -3.81 -3.06
N TYR A 24 -4.51 -3.22 -2.05
CA TYR A 24 -3.59 -2.09 -2.19
C TYR A 24 -2.50 -2.17 -1.11
N TYR A 25 -1.26 -2.37 -1.53
CA TYR A 25 -0.11 -2.64 -0.67
C TYR A 25 0.89 -1.48 -0.71
N VAL A 26 1.39 -1.08 0.46
CA VAL A 26 2.35 0.03 0.63
C VAL A 26 3.46 -0.44 1.56
N LEU A 27 4.72 -0.19 1.19
CA LEU A 27 5.89 -0.44 2.04
C LEU A 27 6.39 0.88 2.63
N ILE A 28 6.67 0.88 3.93
CA ILE A 28 7.14 2.06 4.66
C ILE A 28 8.35 1.74 5.54
N ASP A 29 9.19 2.73 5.79
CA ASP A 29 10.28 2.64 6.76
C ASP A 29 9.83 2.91 8.20
N SER A 30 10.78 2.87 9.16
CA SER A 30 10.51 3.16 10.58
C SER A 30 10.08 4.60 10.85
N ASN A 31 10.29 5.51 9.90
CA ASN A 31 9.91 6.92 9.96
C ASN A 31 8.61 7.19 9.18
N GLN A 32 7.92 6.15 8.69
CA GLN A 32 6.69 6.21 7.91
C GLN A 32 6.86 6.81 6.50
N ASN A 33 8.08 6.86 5.97
CA ASN A 33 8.30 7.22 4.57
C ASN A 33 7.96 6.05 3.66
N VAL A 34 7.30 6.34 2.54
CA VAL A 34 6.98 5.34 1.52
C VAL A 34 8.26 4.95 0.78
N LEU A 35 8.54 3.65 0.72
CA LEU A 35 9.76 3.09 0.15
C LEU A 35 9.67 2.85 -1.36
N THR A 36 8.48 2.50 -1.84
CA THR A 36 8.21 2.14 -3.23
C THR A 36 6.81 2.60 -3.64
N GLU A 37 6.57 2.68 -4.94
CA GLU A 37 5.21 2.92 -5.45
C GLU A 37 4.26 1.81 -4.96
N PRO A 38 3.09 2.16 -4.41
CA PRO A 38 2.11 1.17 -3.99
C PRO A 38 1.63 0.27 -5.12
N VAL A 39 1.37 -0.99 -4.82
CA VAL A 39 0.87 -1.97 -5.80
C VAL A 39 -0.54 -2.45 -5.44
N GLY A 40 -1.35 -2.68 -6.48
CA GLY A 40 -2.72 -3.17 -6.37
C GLY A 40 -2.80 -4.70 -6.47
N GLU A 41 -3.78 -5.18 -7.23
CA GLU A 41 -3.77 -6.56 -7.73
C GLU A 41 -2.57 -6.76 -8.65
N SER A 42 -1.82 -7.84 -8.44
CA SER A 42 -0.55 -8.09 -9.14
C SER A 42 -0.31 -9.59 -9.26
N SER A 43 0.49 -9.99 -10.25
CA SER A 43 1.01 -11.36 -10.34
C SER A 43 1.95 -11.67 -9.17
N VAL A 44 2.27 -12.96 -8.99
CA VAL A 44 3.25 -13.38 -7.97
C VAL A 44 4.60 -12.73 -8.25
N GLU A 45 5.01 -12.69 -9.51
CA GLU A 45 6.29 -12.12 -9.93
C GLU A 45 6.36 -10.60 -9.68
N GLU A 46 5.30 -9.88 -10.02
CA GLU A 46 5.18 -8.44 -9.78
C GLU A 46 5.22 -8.12 -8.28
N PHE A 47 4.49 -8.90 -7.48
CA PHE A 47 4.47 -8.71 -6.03
C PHE A 47 5.82 -9.03 -5.38
N MET A 48 6.49 -10.10 -5.82
CA MET A 48 7.84 -10.42 -5.37
C MET A 48 8.84 -9.32 -5.73
N SER A 49 8.75 -8.76 -6.95
CA SER A 49 9.60 -7.64 -7.34
C SER A 49 9.34 -6.40 -6.48
N PHE A 50 8.07 -6.10 -6.19
CA PHE A 50 7.69 -5.00 -5.30
C PHE A 50 8.31 -5.14 -3.90
N LEU A 51 8.26 -6.34 -3.32
CA LEU A 51 8.85 -6.62 -2.02
C LEU A 51 10.38 -6.46 -2.04
N ASN A 52 11.04 -7.01 -3.05
CA ASN A 52 12.50 -6.91 -3.18
C ASN A 52 12.95 -5.45 -3.33
N SER A 53 12.28 -4.66 -4.17
CA SER A 53 12.57 -3.23 -4.31
C SER A 53 12.37 -2.46 -3.00
N GLY A 54 11.37 -2.84 -2.20
CA GLY A 54 11.15 -2.25 -0.88
C GLY A 54 12.26 -2.55 0.13
N ILE A 55 12.76 -3.79 0.14
CA ILE A 55 13.90 -4.18 0.98
C ILE A 55 15.15 -3.37 0.58
N GLU A 56 15.47 -3.30 -0.71
CA GLU A 56 16.60 -2.52 -1.20
C GLU A 56 16.48 -1.02 -0.85
N ALA A 57 15.28 -0.45 -0.95
CA ALA A 57 15.03 0.94 -0.58
C ALA A 57 15.19 1.16 0.94
N PHE A 58 14.74 0.22 1.78
CA PHE A 58 14.89 0.28 3.22
C PHE A 58 16.36 0.24 3.65
N GLU A 59 17.14 -0.65 3.05
CA GLU A 59 18.58 -0.78 3.32
C GLU A 59 19.37 0.46 2.90
N LYS A 60 18.97 1.15 1.82
CA LYS A 60 19.59 2.42 1.39
C LYS A 60 19.22 3.62 2.26
N ALA A 61 18.09 3.55 2.96
CA ALA A 61 17.61 4.62 3.83
C ALA A 61 18.17 4.56 5.27
N GLN A 62 18.85 3.46 5.62
CA GLN A 62 19.65 3.29 6.84
C GLN A 62 21.03 3.94 6.69
#